data_AF-A0A0N4SZZ2-F1
#
_entry.id   AF-A0A0N4SZZ2-F1
#
_cell.length_a   1.000
_cell.length_b   1.000
_cell.length_c   1.000
_cell.angle_alpha   90.00
_cell.angle_beta   90.00
_cell.angle_gamma   90.00
#
_symmetry.space_group_name_H-M   'P 1'
#
loop_
_entity.id
_entity.type
_entity.pdbx_description
1 polymer ?
#
loop_
_entity_poly.entity_id
_entity_poly.type
_entity_poly.pdbx_seq_one_letter_code
_entity_poly.pdbx_strand_id
1 'polypeptide(L)'
;MMDISKPITDSITKNFATFKNSDLLSMRKFSIFQLQKWHAENGLLFDDYNDLTPLKRRLCGPMYLRIAPFGNNMIIDHELSLYSGSKLSNGHPRSAIIFPKMPHASISMKVFAGRMPRLHVAICREPKLIVAFQNNALSLSDIMTAVDTKISPLLKDRSVPICYALQVESEIRSKRLSSFVVFHGSNVEASVFVEETANEEELRQKLLEWKNGLEFLESHHIVAFRLHKVNVEPENSEKIFSEIFGIELSTLRLPMSDRYETGSIHFNSHSKAEKLLGPTYAIVGFKKI
;
A
#
# COMPACT_ATOMS: atom_id res chain seq x y z
N MET A 1 -1.54 -13.46 48.65
CA MET A 1 -2.13 -13.98 47.39
C MET A 1 -2.02 -12.89 46.36
N MET A 2 -1.08 -13.03 45.41
CA MET A 2 -1.01 -12.15 44.24
C MET A 2 -1.98 -12.70 43.19
N ASP A 3 -2.88 -11.84 42.74
CA ASP A 3 -3.90 -12.16 41.75
C ASP A 3 -3.25 -12.22 40.35
N ILE A 4 -3.05 -13.44 39.85
CA ILE A 4 -2.52 -13.74 38.51
C ILE A 4 -3.74 -13.89 37.59
N SER A 5 -4.40 -12.79 37.26
CA SER A 5 -5.54 -12.81 36.34
C SER A 5 -5.64 -11.52 35.51
N LYS A 6 -4.60 -11.22 34.73
CA LYS A 6 -4.77 -10.36 33.54
C LYS A 6 -4.09 -11.02 32.34
N PRO A 7 -4.84 -11.35 31.28
CA PRO A 7 -4.23 -11.86 30.07
C PRO A 7 -3.38 -10.76 29.43
N ILE A 8 -2.13 -11.11 29.13
CA ILE A 8 -1.21 -10.31 28.32
C ILE A 8 -1.70 -10.41 26.87
N THR A 9 -2.79 -9.70 26.53
CA THR A 9 -3.37 -9.73 25.17
C THR A 9 -3.52 -8.34 24.55
N ASP A 10 -3.25 -7.25 25.28
CA ASP A 10 -3.46 -5.88 24.79
C ASP A 10 -2.25 -5.23 24.08
N SER A 11 -1.07 -5.87 24.06
CA SER A 11 0.13 -5.24 23.51
C SER A 11 0.44 -5.62 22.06
N ILE A 12 -0.05 -6.77 21.58
CA ILE A 12 0.28 -7.29 20.24
C ILE A 12 -0.66 -6.72 19.17
N THR A 13 -1.92 -6.45 19.52
CA THR A 13 -2.95 -5.85 18.63
C THR A 13 -2.65 -4.41 18.18
N LYS A 14 -1.67 -3.73 18.78
CA LYS A 14 -1.31 -2.33 18.47
C LYS A 14 -0.08 -2.16 17.57
N ASN A 15 0.42 -3.22 16.94
CA ASN A 15 1.69 -3.16 16.19
C ASN A 15 1.56 -2.74 14.72
N PHE A 16 0.34 -2.54 14.22
CA PHE A 16 0.09 -1.95 12.90
C PHE A 16 -0.67 -0.66 13.08
N ALA A 17 -0.24 0.38 12.38
CA ALA A 17 -0.95 1.63 12.37
C ALA A 17 -1.13 2.08 10.92
N THR A 18 -2.38 2.00 10.48
CA THR A 18 -2.92 2.82 9.40
C THR A 18 -3.23 4.19 10.02
N PHE A 19 -3.01 5.27 9.30
CA PHE A 19 -3.34 6.62 9.79
C PHE A 19 -4.12 7.41 8.75
N LYS A 20 -5.22 8.03 9.17
CA LYS A 20 -6.08 8.99 8.45
C LYS A 20 -5.94 10.38 9.06
N ASN A 21 -6.33 11.37 8.27
CA ASN A 21 -6.34 12.79 8.61
C ASN A 21 -7.06 13.09 9.95
N SER A 22 -8.17 12.41 10.24
CA SER A 22 -8.96 12.60 11.47
C SER A 22 -8.33 12.02 12.73
N ASP A 23 -7.62 10.89 12.63
CA ASP A 23 -6.99 10.22 13.77
C ASP A 23 -5.69 10.92 14.18
N LEU A 24 -5.00 11.55 13.22
CA LEU A 24 -3.85 12.41 13.50
C LEU A 24 -4.23 13.70 14.24
N LEU A 25 -5.47 14.19 14.08
CA LEU A 25 -5.98 15.38 14.78
C LEU A 25 -6.34 15.10 16.25
N SER A 26 -6.76 13.86 16.58
CA SER A 26 -7.09 13.45 17.96
C SER A 26 -5.91 12.80 18.70
N MET A 27 -4.94 12.21 18.00
CA MET A 27 -3.86 11.42 18.59
C MET A 27 -2.55 12.19 18.78
N ARG A 28 -2.53 13.05 19.80
CA ARG A 28 -1.36 13.85 20.25
C ARG A 28 -0.09 13.08 20.68
N LYS A 29 0.01 11.74 20.55
CA LYS A 29 1.09 10.96 21.21
C LYS A 29 1.48 9.66 20.49
N PHE A 30 2.18 9.74 19.35
CA PHE A 30 3.15 8.70 19.02
C PHE A 30 4.57 9.24 19.17
N SER A 31 5.28 8.71 20.16
CA SER A 31 6.67 9.07 20.47
C SER A 31 7.64 8.22 19.63
N ILE A 32 8.85 8.72 19.37
CA ILE A 32 9.97 7.96 18.77
C ILE A 32 10.16 6.60 19.46
N PHE A 33 9.89 6.54 20.77
CA PHE A 33 9.91 5.33 21.57
C PHE A 33 8.90 4.27 21.11
N GLN A 34 7.73 4.62 20.56
CA GLN A 34 6.76 3.64 20.07
C GLN A 34 7.16 3.04 18.72
N LEU A 35 7.68 3.84 17.78
CA LEU A 35 8.19 3.32 16.51
C LEU A 35 9.45 2.46 16.69
N GLN A 36 10.34 2.85 17.62
CA GLN A 36 11.47 2.02 18.04
C GLN A 36 11.00 0.73 18.73
N LYS A 37 9.98 0.80 19.60
CA LYS A 37 9.35 -0.40 20.20
C LYS A 37 8.72 -1.32 19.16
N TRP A 38 8.16 -0.79 18.08
CA TRP A 38 7.61 -1.57 16.96
C TRP A 38 8.68 -2.14 16.04
N HIS A 39 9.95 -1.74 16.22
CA HIS A 39 11.06 -2.13 15.36
C HIS A 39 10.73 -1.98 13.87
N ALA A 40 10.00 -0.92 13.48
CA ALA A 40 9.51 -0.78 12.12
C ALA A 40 10.70 -0.68 11.13
N GLU A 41 10.70 -1.52 10.10
CA GLU A 41 11.76 -1.53 9.07
C GLU A 41 11.32 -0.81 7.79
N ASN A 42 10.02 -0.84 7.47
CA ASN A 42 9.47 -0.31 6.23
C ASN A 42 8.17 0.49 6.46
N GLY A 43 7.84 1.40 5.55
CA GLY A 43 6.53 2.07 5.52
C GLY A 43 6.16 2.62 4.14
N LEU A 44 4.85 2.71 3.89
CA LEU A 44 4.28 3.28 2.68
C LEU A 44 3.57 4.60 3.02
N LEU A 45 3.88 5.65 2.27
CA LEU A 45 3.34 6.99 2.49
C LEU A 45 2.60 7.47 1.24
N PHE A 46 1.37 7.94 1.42
CA PHE A 46 0.56 8.58 0.40
C PHE A 46 0.29 10.03 0.79
N ASP A 47 0.67 10.93 -0.11
CA ASP A 47 0.32 12.34 0.02
C ASP A 47 -0.96 12.64 -0.78
N ASP A 48 -1.70 13.63 -0.31
CA ASP A 48 -2.82 14.16 -1.06
C ASP A 48 -2.35 14.97 -2.28
N TYR A 49 -3.21 15.04 -3.29
CA TYR A 49 -2.92 15.72 -4.54
C TYR A 49 -2.57 17.20 -4.32
N ASN A 50 -1.46 17.65 -4.94
CA ASN A 50 -0.94 19.01 -4.86
C ASN A 50 -0.48 19.48 -3.46
N ASP A 51 -0.52 18.62 -2.45
CA ASP A 51 0.03 18.91 -1.12
C ASP A 51 1.39 18.21 -0.94
N LEU A 52 2.41 18.70 -1.66
CA LEU A 52 3.78 18.23 -1.46
C LEU A 52 4.32 18.71 -0.13
N THR A 53 4.25 17.84 0.86
CA THR A 53 4.91 18.12 2.13
C THR A 53 6.43 17.90 1.99
N PRO A 54 7.28 18.86 2.40
CA PRO A 54 8.73 18.68 2.35
C PRO A 54 9.21 17.49 3.19
N LEU A 55 10.04 16.61 2.62
CA LEU A 55 10.80 15.63 3.39
C LEU A 55 12.14 16.27 3.79
N LYS A 56 12.54 16.12 5.05
CA LYS A 56 13.89 16.49 5.50
C LYS A 56 14.65 15.22 5.84
N ARG A 57 15.75 15.01 5.10
CA ARG A 57 16.62 13.83 5.20
C ARG A 57 17.29 13.71 6.57
N ARG A 58 17.33 12.49 7.09
CA ARG A 58 18.24 12.07 8.18
C ARG A 58 18.86 10.69 7.88
N LEU A 59 19.85 10.32 8.70
CA LEU A 59 20.68 9.11 8.52
C LEU A 59 20.12 7.86 9.23
N CYS A 60 19.05 7.97 10.03
CA CYS A 60 18.53 6.86 10.86
C CYS A 60 17.00 6.84 10.93
N GLY A 61 16.39 5.72 10.54
CA GLY A 61 14.93 5.47 10.62
C GLY A 61 14.50 4.36 9.66
N PRO A 62 13.20 4.00 9.65
CA PRO A 62 12.65 3.02 8.70
C PRO A 62 12.82 3.49 7.26
N MET A 63 12.86 2.55 6.33
CA MET A 63 12.85 2.83 4.89
C MET A 63 11.42 3.14 4.45
N TYR A 64 11.19 4.28 3.80
CA TYR A 64 9.86 4.64 3.32
C TYR A 64 9.83 4.74 1.80
N LEU A 65 8.75 4.23 1.22
CA LEU A 65 8.35 4.57 -0.14
C LEU A 65 7.23 5.60 -0.05
N ARG A 66 7.47 6.79 -0.62
CA ARG A 66 6.47 7.85 -0.70
C ARG A 66 5.96 7.96 -2.13
N ILE A 67 4.65 8.01 -2.27
CA ILE A 67 3.95 8.27 -3.52
C ILE A 67 3.16 9.57 -3.36
N ALA A 68 3.49 10.57 -4.19
CA ALA A 68 2.88 11.89 -4.09
C ALA A 68 2.47 12.40 -5.48
N PRO A 69 1.16 12.53 -5.74
CA PRO A 69 0.65 13.18 -6.95
C PRO A 69 0.83 14.70 -6.84
N PHE A 70 1.59 15.31 -7.76
CA PHE A 70 1.84 16.74 -7.77
C PHE A 70 1.80 17.31 -9.19
N GLY A 71 0.86 18.23 -9.40
CA GLY A 71 0.51 18.71 -10.73
C GLY A 71 0.22 17.55 -11.68
N ASN A 72 0.94 17.49 -12.78
CA ASN A 72 0.76 16.43 -13.78
C ASN A 72 1.63 15.20 -13.55
N ASN A 73 2.35 15.15 -12.42
CA ASN A 73 3.39 14.15 -12.17
C ASN A 73 3.10 13.31 -10.93
N MET A 74 3.50 12.03 -10.98
CA MET A 74 3.57 11.19 -9.79
C MET A 74 5.02 11.12 -9.32
N ILE A 75 5.28 11.70 -8.16
CA ILE A 75 6.58 11.61 -7.50
C ILE A 75 6.65 10.29 -6.75
N ILE A 76 7.70 9.51 -7.03
CA ILE A 76 8.02 8.29 -6.31
C ILE A 76 9.38 8.48 -5.64
N ASP A 77 9.36 8.71 -4.34
CA ASP A 77 10.56 8.95 -3.54
C ASP A 77 10.87 7.75 -2.65
N HIS A 78 12.12 7.34 -2.68
CA HIS A 78 12.66 6.34 -1.76
C HIS A 78 13.63 7.02 -0.81
N GLU A 79 13.10 7.55 0.28
CA GLU A 79 13.90 8.28 1.26
C GLU A 79 14.22 7.41 2.48
N LEU A 80 15.46 7.57 2.95
CA LEU A 80 15.89 7.12 4.26
C LEU A 80 15.46 8.18 5.27
N SER A 81 14.45 7.85 6.08
CA SER A 81 13.95 8.59 7.24
C SER A 81 13.35 9.99 7.01
N LEU A 82 12.24 10.21 7.70
CA LEU A 82 11.69 11.52 8.07
C LEU A 82 12.10 11.83 9.51
N TYR A 83 12.85 12.92 9.75
CA TYR A 83 12.69 13.76 10.97
C TYR A 83 13.42 15.10 10.79
N SER A 84 12.64 16.18 10.79
CA SER A 84 13.10 17.46 11.35
C SER A 84 12.14 17.83 12.48
N GLY A 85 12.50 18.78 13.35
CA GLY A 85 11.69 19.21 14.49
C GLY A 85 10.28 19.74 14.19
N SER A 86 9.78 19.63 12.97
CA SER A 86 8.34 19.49 12.71
C SER A 86 7.90 18.12 13.24
N LYS A 87 7.02 18.10 14.25
CA LYS A 87 6.24 16.90 14.56
C LYS A 87 5.63 16.34 13.25
N LEU A 88 5.03 15.16 13.26
CA LEU A 88 3.88 14.93 12.37
C LEU A 88 2.80 15.95 12.80
N SER A 89 3.05 17.24 12.50
CA SER A 89 2.54 18.37 13.23
C SER A 89 1.19 18.70 12.66
N ASN A 90 0.16 18.48 13.48
CA ASN A 90 -1.12 19.16 13.51
C ASN A 90 -1.36 20.05 12.28
N GLY A 91 -1.91 19.48 11.20
CA GLY A 91 -2.40 20.26 10.05
C GLY A 91 -2.14 19.71 8.64
N HIS A 92 -1.52 18.53 8.45
CA HIS A 92 -1.22 18.03 7.10
C HIS A 92 -1.76 16.60 6.83
N PRO A 93 -2.35 16.34 5.65
CA PRO A 93 -3.11 15.13 5.37
C PRO A 93 -2.22 14.07 4.71
N ARG A 94 -1.71 13.12 5.50
CA ARG A 94 -1.01 11.96 4.96
C ARG A 94 -1.73 10.68 5.37
N SER A 95 -1.91 9.78 4.41
CA SER A 95 -2.18 8.37 4.72
C SER A 95 -0.85 7.62 4.80
N ALA A 96 -0.63 6.94 5.91
CA ALA A 96 0.60 6.20 6.15
C ALA A 96 0.30 4.79 6.63
N ILE A 97 1.08 3.84 6.13
CA ILE A 97 1.07 2.45 6.57
C ILE A 97 2.46 2.12 7.07
N ILE A 98 2.56 1.86 8.38
CA ILE A 98 3.83 1.52 9.02
C ILE A 98 3.85 0.03 9.33
N PHE A 99 4.93 -0.63 8.93
CA PHE A 99 5.07 -2.07 9.09
C PHE A 99 6.11 -2.41 10.17
N PRO A 100 5.70 -3.12 11.24
CA PRO A 100 6.63 -3.62 12.25
C PRO A 100 7.53 -4.70 11.67
N LYS A 101 8.68 -4.94 12.30
CA LYS A 101 9.52 -6.09 11.95
C LYS A 101 8.81 -7.38 12.29
N MET A 102 8.78 -8.31 11.35
CA MET A 102 8.16 -9.63 11.53
C MET A 102 9.14 -10.74 11.09
N PRO A 103 9.39 -11.78 11.92
CA PRO A 103 10.38 -12.80 11.60
C PRO A 103 10.01 -13.73 10.42
N HIS A 104 8.70 -13.93 10.18
CA HIS A 104 8.17 -14.87 9.16
C HIS A 104 7.20 -14.23 8.17
N ALA A 105 7.04 -12.91 8.27
CA ALA A 105 6.35 -12.08 7.29
C ALA A 105 7.28 -10.94 6.95
N SER A 106 7.35 -10.57 5.69
CA SER A 106 8.33 -9.58 5.25
C SER A 106 7.75 -8.71 4.16
N ILE A 107 8.26 -7.48 4.13
CA ILE A 107 7.90 -6.50 3.13
C ILE A 107 9.20 -6.05 2.50
N SER A 108 9.26 -6.16 1.18
CA SER A 108 10.40 -5.70 0.41
C SER A 108 9.97 -4.53 -0.47
N MET A 109 10.55 -3.37 -0.21
CA MET A 109 10.35 -2.16 -1.01
C MET A 109 11.57 -1.92 -1.91
N LYS A 110 11.34 -1.73 -3.22
CA LYS A 110 12.40 -1.43 -4.18
C LYS A 110 11.94 -0.39 -5.21
N VAL A 111 12.79 0.60 -5.44
CA VAL A 111 12.67 1.53 -6.57
C VAL A 111 13.64 1.14 -7.66
N PHE A 112 13.12 0.99 -8.86
CA PHE A 112 13.88 0.63 -10.05
C PHE A 112 14.34 1.90 -10.77
N ALA A 113 15.66 2.07 -10.80
CA ALA A 113 16.35 2.99 -11.70
C ALA A 113 17.44 2.25 -12.51
N GLY A 114 17.24 0.94 -12.78
CA GLY A 114 18.12 0.16 -13.67
C GLY A 114 18.88 -1.06 -13.11
N ARG A 115 18.78 -1.44 -11.81
CA ARG A 115 19.40 -2.70 -11.28
C ARG A 115 18.50 -3.47 -10.29
N MET A 116 18.53 -4.81 -10.37
CA MET A 116 17.53 -5.75 -9.84
C MET A 116 17.88 -6.70 -8.64
N PRO A 117 19.06 -6.73 -7.98
CA PRO A 117 19.43 -7.91 -7.18
C PRO A 117 18.49 -8.32 -6.03
N ARG A 118 17.79 -7.36 -5.39
CA ARG A 118 17.00 -7.63 -4.17
C ARG A 118 15.52 -7.95 -4.42
N LEU A 119 14.94 -7.51 -5.54
CA LEU A 119 13.53 -7.80 -5.89
C LEU A 119 13.35 -9.30 -6.18
N HIS A 120 14.34 -9.90 -6.85
CA HIS A 120 14.41 -11.35 -7.12
C HIS A 120 14.25 -12.17 -5.83
N VAL A 121 14.98 -11.80 -4.76
CA VAL A 121 14.95 -12.54 -3.50
C VAL A 121 13.56 -12.51 -2.86
N ALA A 122 12.89 -11.36 -2.86
CA ALA A 122 11.55 -11.22 -2.28
C ALA A 122 10.49 -12.02 -3.07
N ILE A 123 10.49 -11.90 -4.40
CA ILE A 123 9.53 -12.62 -5.26
C ILE A 123 9.78 -14.15 -5.24
N CYS A 124 11.01 -14.59 -4.99
CA CYS A 124 11.27 -16.00 -4.77
C CYS A 124 10.72 -16.51 -3.43
N ARG A 125 10.59 -15.65 -2.41
CA ARG A 125 10.19 -15.98 -1.02
C ARG A 125 8.68 -15.88 -0.76
N GLU A 126 7.88 -16.58 -1.57
CA GLU A 126 6.42 -16.69 -1.37
C GLU A 126 5.68 -15.34 -1.37
N PRO A 127 5.64 -14.63 -2.51
CA PRO A 127 4.90 -13.39 -2.66
C PRO A 127 3.40 -13.64 -2.55
N LYS A 128 2.72 -12.76 -1.81
CA LYS A 128 1.28 -12.81 -1.54
C LYS A 128 0.54 -11.63 -2.16
N LEU A 129 1.22 -10.48 -2.26
CA LEU A 129 0.74 -9.29 -2.96
C LEU A 129 1.92 -8.49 -3.49
N ILE A 130 1.79 -7.94 -4.69
CA ILE A 130 2.72 -6.96 -5.25
C ILE A 130 1.97 -5.66 -5.49
N VAL A 131 2.56 -4.54 -5.09
CA VAL A 131 2.07 -3.19 -5.41
C VAL A 131 3.07 -2.54 -6.34
N ALA A 132 2.63 -2.13 -7.52
CA ALA A 132 3.47 -1.51 -8.53
C ALA A 132 3.12 -0.03 -8.71
N PHE A 133 4.10 0.85 -8.55
CA PHE A 133 3.98 2.27 -8.84
C PHE A 133 4.87 2.60 -10.03
N GLN A 134 4.34 3.26 -11.05
CA GLN A 134 5.15 3.65 -12.20
C GLN A 134 4.85 5.08 -12.61
N ASN A 135 5.89 5.91 -12.65
CA ASN A 135 5.79 7.27 -13.17
C ASN A 135 6.48 7.41 -14.52
N ASN A 136 6.10 8.46 -15.24
CA ASN A 136 6.68 8.86 -16.53
C ASN A 136 6.65 7.71 -17.55
N ALA A 137 5.59 6.90 -17.53
CA ALA A 137 5.37 5.88 -18.53
C ALA A 137 5.09 6.53 -19.90
N LEU A 138 5.51 5.88 -20.97
CA LEU A 138 5.20 6.29 -22.35
C LEU A 138 3.76 5.95 -22.73
N SER A 139 3.23 4.88 -22.15
CA SER A 139 1.90 4.39 -22.45
C SER A 139 1.29 3.66 -21.24
N LEU A 140 -0.02 3.48 -21.30
CA LEU A 140 -0.76 2.65 -20.34
C LEU A 140 -0.40 1.16 -20.40
N SER A 141 0.31 0.71 -21.44
CA SER A 141 0.78 -0.67 -21.58
C SER A 141 2.17 -0.91 -20.97
N ASP A 142 2.88 0.15 -20.57
CA ASP A 142 4.22 0.02 -19.99
C ASP A 142 4.20 -0.76 -18.65
N ILE A 143 3.13 -0.63 -17.86
CA ILE A 143 2.99 -1.37 -16.61
C ILE A 143 2.90 -2.88 -16.85
N MET A 144 2.15 -3.29 -17.87
CA MET A 144 2.07 -4.69 -18.30
C MET A 144 3.44 -5.18 -18.77
N THR A 145 4.14 -4.38 -19.57
CA THR A 145 5.49 -4.71 -20.03
C THR A 145 6.47 -4.84 -18.86
N ALA A 146 6.39 -3.97 -17.86
CA ALA A 146 7.22 -4.05 -16.66
C ALA A 146 6.92 -5.32 -15.86
N VAL A 147 5.64 -5.66 -15.68
CA VAL A 147 5.23 -6.91 -15.02
C VAL A 147 5.71 -8.13 -15.80
N ASP A 148 5.42 -8.22 -17.10
CA ASP A 148 5.77 -9.36 -17.95
C ASP A 148 7.27 -9.60 -18.05
N THR A 149 8.07 -8.54 -18.11
CA THR A 149 9.51 -8.68 -18.26
C THR A 149 10.25 -8.85 -16.93
N LYS A 150 9.70 -8.34 -15.82
CA LYS A 150 10.41 -8.27 -14.53
C LYS A 150 9.82 -9.11 -13.42
N ILE A 151 8.51 -9.31 -13.42
CA ILE A 151 7.78 -10.00 -12.34
C ILE A 151 7.38 -11.40 -12.79
N SER A 152 6.73 -11.54 -13.94
CA SER A 152 6.22 -12.82 -14.44
C SER A 152 7.28 -13.93 -14.49
N PRO A 153 8.54 -13.70 -14.95
CA PRO A 153 9.57 -14.74 -14.97
C PRO A 153 9.98 -15.24 -13.57
N LEU A 154 9.70 -14.45 -12.53
CA LEU A 154 10.06 -14.75 -11.14
C LEU A 154 8.94 -15.47 -10.38
N LEU A 155 7.70 -15.43 -10.87
CA LEU A 155 6.55 -16.01 -10.20
C LEU A 155 6.45 -17.53 -10.33
N LYS A 156 7.17 -18.16 -11.29
CA LYS A 156 7.28 -19.64 -11.43
C LYS A 156 5.95 -20.36 -11.18
N ASP A 157 4.94 -20.00 -11.97
CA ASP A 157 3.58 -20.56 -11.92
C ASP A 157 2.70 -20.17 -10.72
N ARG A 158 3.14 -19.24 -9.87
CA ARG A 158 2.31 -18.70 -8.78
C ARG A 158 1.35 -17.65 -9.32
N SER A 159 0.07 -17.77 -8.95
CA SER A 159 -0.88 -16.67 -9.09
C SER A 159 -0.73 -15.70 -7.93
N VAL A 160 -0.35 -14.46 -8.23
CA VAL A 160 -0.17 -13.40 -7.22
C VAL A 160 -0.86 -12.15 -7.73
N PRO A 161 -1.77 -11.55 -6.94
CA PRO A 161 -2.39 -10.29 -7.33
C PRO A 161 -1.34 -9.18 -7.35
N ILE A 162 -1.41 -8.34 -8.39
CA ILE A 162 -0.58 -7.15 -8.52
C ILE A 162 -1.50 -5.94 -8.61
N CYS A 163 -1.61 -5.12 -7.57
CA CYS A 163 -2.28 -3.82 -7.70
C CYS A 163 -1.30 -2.77 -8.19
N TYR A 164 -1.77 -1.79 -8.97
CA TYR A 164 -0.89 -0.79 -9.53
C TYR A 164 -1.49 0.61 -9.58
N ALA A 165 -0.59 1.58 -9.58
CA ALA A 165 -0.86 2.98 -9.89
C ALA A 165 0.18 3.47 -10.91
N LEU A 166 -0.30 4.02 -12.01
CA LEU A 166 0.48 4.41 -13.17
C LEU A 166 0.24 5.88 -13.49
N GLN A 167 1.30 6.60 -13.83
CA GLN A 167 1.24 7.92 -14.44
C GLN A 167 2.02 7.91 -15.76
N VAL A 168 1.35 8.37 -16.81
CA VAL A 168 1.86 8.52 -18.18
C VAL A 168 2.27 9.97 -18.38
N GLU A 169 3.47 10.19 -18.91
CA GLU A 169 3.95 11.51 -19.30
C GLU A 169 4.58 11.45 -20.70
N SER A 170 4.24 12.43 -21.54
CA SER A 170 4.81 12.55 -22.88
C SER A 170 6.20 13.19 -22.89
N GLU A 171 6.59 13.89 -21.82
CA GLU A 171 7.86 14.62 -21.77
C GLU A 171 9.01 13.74 -21.23
N ILE A 172 9.99 13.49 -22.10
CA ILE A 172 11.13 12.57 -21.91
C ILE A 172 12.13 13.04 -20.80
N ARG A 173 11.90 14.20 -20.18
CA ARG A 173 12.89 14.85 -19.30
C ARG A 173 12.95 14.27 -17.89
N SER A 174 11.96 13.48 -17.47
CA SER A 174 11.86 12.90 -16.13
C SER A 174 12.37 11.44 -16.11
N LYS A 175 13.06 11.05 -15.04
CA LYS A 175 13.53 9.65 -14.88
C LYS A 175 12.31 8.73 -14.74
N ARG A 176 12.26 7.67 -15.55
CA ARG A 176 11.26 6.60 -15.38
C ARG A 176 11.62 5.76 -14.17
N LEU A 177 10.75 5.74 -13.19
CA LEU A 177 10.89 4.94 -11.99
C LEU A 177 9.69 3.99 -11.89
N SER A 178 10.00 2.71 -11.86
CA SER A 178 9.03 1.68 -11.45
C SER A 178 9.39 1.27 -10.03
N SER A 179 8.42 1.23 -9.13
CA SER A 179 8.65 0.84 -7.75
C SER A 179 7.74 -0.29 -7.39
N PHE A 180 8.29 -1.29 -6.71
CA PHE A 180 7.57 -2.48 -6.32
C PHE A 180 7.64 -2.64 -4.80
N VAL A 181 6.47 -2.84 -4.20
CA VAL A 181 6.33 -3.28 -2.82
C VAL A 181 5.83 -4.72 -2.86
N VAL A 182 6.60 -5.63 -2.27
CA VAL A 182 6.26 -7.06 -2.24
C VAL A 182 5.96 -7.45 -0.80
N PHE A 183 4.74 -7.92 -0.57
CA PHE A 183 4.33 -8.57 0.67
C PHE A 183 4.54 -10.08 0.50
N HIS A 184 5.33 -10.68 1.38
CA HIS A 184 5.75 -12.06 1.20
C HIS A 184 6.03 -12.80 2.51
N GLY A 185 6.02 -14.13 2.45
CA GLY A 185 6.25 -15.03 3.57
C GLY A 185 5.02 -15.86 3.96
N SER A 186 5.27 -16.92 4.71
CA SER A 186 4.26 -17.94 5.05
C SER A 186 3.15 -17.44 5.99
N ASN A 187 3.39 -16.34 6.70
CA ASN A 187 2.45 -15.74 7.64
C ASN A 187 1.77 -14.48 7.09
N VAL A 188 1.80 -14.31 5.77
CA VAL A 188 1.14 -13.21 5.06
C VAL A 188 -0.02 -13.79 4.26
N GLU A 189 -1.18 -13.19 4.40
CA GLU A 189 -2.29 -13.37 3.47
C GLU A 189 -2.65 -12.02 2.86
N ALA A 190 -3.13 -12.03 1.63
CA ALA A 190 -3.54 -10.80 0.97
C ALA A 190 -4.67 -11.06 -0.02
N SER A 191 -5.50 -10.05 -0.21
CA SER A 191 -6.55 -10.05 -1.21
C SER A 191 -6.70 -8.69 -1.84
N VAL A 192 -7.09 -8.67 -3.11
CA VAL A 192 -7.31 -7.47 -3.91
C VAL A 192 -8.72 -7.51 -4.47
N PHE A 193 -9.36 -6.36 -4.45
CA PHE A 193 -10.69 -6.14 -5.00
C PHE A 193 -10.64 -4.92 -5.92
N VAL A 194 -11.13 -5.07 -7.13
CA VAL A 194 -11.22 -4.00 -8.13
C VAL A 194 -12.68 -3.85 -8.50
N GLU A 195 -13.20 -2.64 -8.33
CA GLU A 195 -14.58 -2.34 -8.64
C GLU A 195 -14.74 -0.87 -9.01
N GLU A 196 -15.35 -0.61 -10.16
CA GLU A 196 -15.71 0.73 -10.62
C GLU A 196 -17.23 0.84 -10.66
N THR A 197 -17.80 1.40 -9.60
CA THR A 197 -19.22 1.72 -9.53
C THR A 197 -19.41 3.06 -8.83
N ALA A 198 -20.35 3.86 -9.30
CA ALA A 198 -20.80 5.08 -8.64
C ALA A 198 -22.00 4.84 -7.69
N ASN A 199 -22.49 3.59 -7.61
CA ASN A 199 -23.64 3.22 -6.80
C ASN A 199 -23.18 2.74 -5.41
N GLU A 200 -23.59 3.45 -4.37
CA GLU A 200 -23.24 3.15 -2.98
C GLU A 200 -23.68 1.74 -2.54
N GLU A 201 -24.89 1.32 -2.89
CA GLU A 201 -25.42 0.02 -2.47
C GLU A 201 -24.78 -1.13 -3.24
N GLU A 202 -24.46 -0.91 -4.52
CA GLU A 202 -23.69 -1.88 -5.29
C GLU A 202 -22.29 -2.06 -4.69
N LEU A 203 -21.59 -0.95 -4.38
CA LEU A 203 -20.29 -1.00 -3.72
C LEU A 203 -20.38 -1.72 -2.36
N ARG A 204 -21.40 -1.41 -1.56
CA ARG A 204 -21.63 -2.03 -0.25
C ARG A 204 -21.82 -3.54 -0.37
N GLN A 205 -22.64 -3.98 -1.31
CA GLN A 205 -22.92 -5.40 -1.53
C GLN A 205 -21.65 -6.15 -1.98
N LYS A 206 -20.91 -5.60 -2.94
CA LYS A 206 -19.69 -6.24 -3.46
C LYS A 206 -18.56 -6.27 -2.42
N LEU A 207 -18.41 -5.22 -1.61
CA LEU A 207 -17.46 -5.21 -0.50
C LEU A 207 -17.82 -6.24 0.59
N LEU A 208 -19.12 -6.45 0.85
CA LEU A 208 -19.59 -7.46 1.80
C LEU A 208 -19.33 -8.88 1.26
N GLU A 209 -19.60 -9.12 -0.01
CA GLU A 209 -19.27 -10.38 -0.69
C GLU A 209 -17.78 -10.66 -0.63
N TRP A 210 -16.96 -9.66 -0.93
CA TRP A 210 -15.50 -9.77 -0.80
C TRP A 210 -15.09 -10.11 0.63
N LYS A 211 -15.60 -9.39 1.64
CA LYS A 211 -15.32 -9.65 3.06
C LYS A 211 -15.60 -11.10 3.45
N ASN A 212 -16.74 -11.64 3.01
CA ASN A 212 -17.14 -13.02 3.33
C ASN A 212 -16.19 -14.07 2.73
N GLY A 213 -15.46 -13.73 1.68
CA GLY A 213 -14.43 -14.58 1.09
C GLY A 213 -13.06 -14.51 1.80
N LEU A 214 -12.89 -13.67 2.84
CA LEU A 214 -11.62 -13.47 3.52
C LEU A 214 -11.55 -14.22 4.86
N GLU A 215 -10.96 -15.40 4.85
CA GLU A 215 -10.82 -16.26 6.04
C GLU A 215 -9.83 -15.75 7.09
N PHE A 216 -8.96 -14.80 6.73
CA PHE A 216 -7.83 -14.38 7.56
C PHE A 216 -8.10 -13.13 8.42
N LEU A 217 -9.26 -12.48 8.25
CA LEU A 217 -9.56 -11.18 8.89
C LEU A 217 -9.48 -11.21 10.43
N GLU A 218 -9.92 -12.32 11.05
CA GLU A 218 -9.94 -12.44 12.51
C GLU A 218 -8.61 -12.93 13.08
N SER A 219 -7.88 -13.74 12.33
CA SER A 219 -6.64 -14.40 12.76
C SER A 219 -5.37 -13.57 12.50
N HIS A 220 -5.48 -12.49 11.73
CA HIS A 220 -4.35 -11.67 11.30
C HIS A 220 -4.48 -10.22 11.80
N HIS A 221 -3.35 -9.55 11.92
CA HIS A 221 -3.31 -8.09 11.95
C HIS A 221 -3.51 -7.56 10.54
N ILE A 222 -4.50 -6.71 10.36
CA ILE A 222 -4.93 -6.28 9.04
C ILE A 222 -4.44 -4.87 8.75
N VAL A 223 -3.88 -4.68 7.56
CA VAL A 223 -3.68 -3.37 6.94
C VAL A 223 -4.48 -3.32 5.65
N ALA A 224 -5.12 -2.19 5.40
CA ALA A 224 -5.90 -1.98 4.19
C ALA A 224 -5.48 -0.68 3.51
N PHE A 225 -5.40 -0.73 2.19
CA PHE A 225 -5.17 0.46 1.39
C PHE A 225 -5.91 0.43 0.07
N ARG A 226 -6.09 1.61 -0.50
CA ARG A 226 -6.79 1.84 -1.75
C ARG A 226 -5.96 2.67 -2.70
N LEU A 227 -5.92 2.26 -3.95
CA LEU A 227 -5.43 3.05 -5.08
C LEU A 227 -6.67 3.56 -5.83
N HIS A 228 -6.85 4.87 -5.82
CA HIS A 228 -8.09 5.49 -6.29
C HIS A 228 -7.79 6.65 -7.24
N LYS A 229 -8.54 6.74 -8.33
CA LYS A 229 -8.61 7.94 -9.17
C LYS A 229 -9.85 8.74 -8.77
N VAL A 230 -9.73 10.04 -8.59
CA VAL A 230 -10.86 10.87 -8.11
C VAL A 230 -12.07 10.75 -9.06
N ASN A 231 -13.28 10.75 -8.48
CA ASN A 231 -14.60 10.73 -9.15
C ASN A 231 -15.01 9.42 -9.86
N VAL A 232 -14.38 8.27 -9.56
CA VAL A 232 -14.82 6.97 -10.10
C VAL A 232 -15.56 6.08 -9.10
N GLU A 233 -15.80 6.56 -7.88
CA GLU A 233 -16.53 5.87 -6.81
C GLU A 233 -17.40 6.87 -6.02
N PRO A 234 -18.38 6.42 -5.21
CA PRO A 234 -19.08 7.27 -4.28
C PRO A 234 -18.14 8.04 -3.35
N GLU A 235 -18.49 9.28 -3.03
CA GLU A 235 -17.71 10.14 -2.13
C GLU A 235 -17.52 9.51 -0.74
N ASN A 236 -18.51 8.74 -0.28
CA ASN A 236 -18.49 8.06 1.01
C ASN A 236 -17.87 6.65 0.97
N SER A 237 -17.26 6.23 -0.14
CA SER A 237 -16.64 4.89 -0.33
C SER A 237 -15.71 4.46 0.81
N GLU A 238 -14.89 5.36 1.36
CA GLU A 238 -14.03 5.04 2.51
C GLU A 238 -14.81 4.75 3.79
N LYS A 239 -15.94 5.44 3.98
CA LYS A 239 -16.82 5.23 5.12
C LYS A 239 -17.52 3.88 4.99
N ILE A 240 -18.04 3.56 3.79
CA ILE A 240 -18.64 2.25 3.48
C ILE A 240 -17.63 1.14 3.78
N PHE A 241 -16.39 1.25 3.29
CA PHE A 241 -15.34 0.28 3.58
C PHE A 241 -15.11 0.10 5.08
N SER A 242 -14.94 1.20 5.82
CA SER A 242 -14.68 1.13 7.26
C SER A 242 -15.86 0.57 8.06
N GLU A 243 -17.10 0.83 7.65
CA GLU A 243 -18.30 0.23 8.26
C GLU A 243 -18.36 -1.29 8.04
N ILE A 244 -18.00 -1.77 6.84
CA ILE A 244 -18.05 -3.19 6.50
C ILE A 244 -16.92 -3.96 7.19
N PHE A 245 -15.69 -3.46 7.10
CA PHE A 245 -14.50 -4.20 7.54
C PHE A 245 -14.13 -3.90 8.99
N GLY A 246 -14.59 -2.79 9.57
CA GLY A 246 -14.09 -2.31 10.87
C GLY A 246 -12.61 -1.94 10.84
N ILE A 247 -12.07 -1.68 9.64
CA ILE A 247 -10.65 -1.43 9.38
C ILE A 247 -10.50 -0.05 8.74
N GLU A 248 -9.43 0.63 9.13
CA GLU A 248 -9.06 1.90 8.54
C GLU A 248 -8.40 1.71 7.17
N LEU A 249 -8.84 2.48 6.18
CA LEU A 249 -8.36 2.43 4.81
C LEU A 249 -7.38 3.57 4.52
N SER A 250 -6.12 3.27 4.20
CA SER A 250 -5.18 4.27 3.67
C SER A 250 -5.38 4.45 2.16
N THR A 251 -5.61 5.67 1.69
CA THR A 251 -5.91 5.91 0.27
C THR A 251 -4.81 6.70 -0.41
N LEU A 252 -4.33 6.21 -1.56
CA LEU A 252 -3.64 7.02 -2.56
C LEU A 252 -4.68 7.60 -3.51
N ARG A 253 -4.81 8.93 -3.54
CA ARG A 253 -5.75 9.65 -4.41
C ARG A 253 -5.02 10.23 -5.61
N LEU A 254 -5.24 9.68 -6.80
CA LEU A 254 -4.72 10.19 -8.05
C LEU A 254 -5.71 11.18 -8.71
N PRO A 255 -5.21 12.21 -9.42
CA PRO A 255 -6.05 13.17 -10.11
C PRO A 255 -6.95 12.52 -11.16
N MET A 256 -8.12 13.13 -11.40
CA MET A 256 -8.99 12.79 -12.52
C MET A 256 -8.35 13.27 -13.85
N SER A 257 -7.38 12.52 -14.36
CA SER A 257 -6.74 12.74 -15.66
C SER A 257 -6.50 11.41 -16.35
N ASP A 258 -6.58 11.44 -17.69
CA ASP A 258 -6.20 10.38 -18.62
C ASP A 258 -4.73 9.94 -18.50
N ARG A 259 -3.90 10.75 -17.85
CA ARG A 259 -2.51 10.44 -17.54
C ARG A 259 -2.38 9.46 -16.39
N TYR A 260 -3.40 9.27 -15.56
CA TYR A 260 -3.35 8.40 -14.39
C TYR A 260 -4.24 7.17 -14.58
N GLU A 261 -3.76 6.04 -14.10
CA GLU A 261 -4.49 4.78 -14.14
C GLU A 261 -4.22 3.97 -12.87
N THR A 262 -5.27 3.35 -12.34
CA THR A 262 -5.18 2.38 -11.26
C THR A 262 -5.86 1.10 -11.69
N GLY A 263 -5.46 -0.01 -11.08
CA GLY A 263 -6.08 -1.29 -11.35
C GLY A 263 -5.37 -2.44 -10.67
N SER A 264 -5.74 -3.64 -11.09
CA SER A 264 -5.01 -4.85 -10.76
C SER A 264 -4.61 -5.62 -12.01
N ILE A 265 -3.53 -6.38 -11.88
CA ILE A 265 -3.06 -7.33 -12.87
C ILE A 265 -3.15 -8.70 -12.22
N HIS A 266 -3.99 -9.56 -12.76
CA HIS A 266 -4.11 -10.94 -12.33
C HIS A 266 -3.22 -11.82 -13.21
N PHE A 267 -2.27 -12.51 -12.57
CA PHE A 267 -1.44 -13.50 -13.23
C PHE A 267 -1.99 -14.89 -12.95
N ASN A 268 -2.29 -15.64 -14.00
CA ASN A 268 -2.51 -17.08 -13.92
C ASN A 268 -1.39 -17.75 -14.71
N SER A 269 -0.77 -18.77 -14.12
CA SER A 269 0.35 -19.53 -14.69
C SER A 269 0.10 -20.06 -16.10
N HIS A 270 -1.18 -20.20 -16.48
CA HIS A 270 -1.61 -20.77 -17.75
C HIS A 270 -2.24 -19.75 -18.71
N SER A 271 -2.40 -18.48 -18.32
CA SER A 271 -3.00 -17.45 -19.17
C SER A 271 -2.10 -16.23 -19.34
N LYS A 272 -2.44 -15.39 -20.32
CA LYS A 272 -1.89 -14.04 -20.36
C LYS A 272 -2.37 -13.28 -19.11
N ALA A 273 -1.52 -12.41 -18.60
CA ALA A 273 -1.88 -11.52 -17.51
C ALA A 273 -3.10 -10.68 -17.90
N GLU A 274 -4.12 -10.66 -17.06
CA GLU A 274 -5.33 -9.88 -17.26
C GLU A 274 -5.25 -8.59 -16.46
N LYS A 275 -5.54 -7.47 -17.12
CA LYS A 275 -5.50 -6.13 -16.53
C LYS A 275 -6.94 -5.68 -16.25
N LEU A 276 -7.28 -5.55 -14.98
CA LEU A 276 -8.55 -5.01 -14.51
C LEU A 276 -8.35 -3.55 -14.15
N LEU A 277 -9.11 -2.66 -14.78
CA LEU A 277 -9.05 -1.22 -14.54
C LEU A 277 -10.01 -0.84 -13.41
N GLY A 278 -9.63 0.16 -12.63
CA GLY A 278 -10.53 0.80 -11.68
C GLY A 278 -9.91 1.05 -10.31
N PRO A 279 -10.73 1.57 -9.37
CA PRO A 279 -10.38 1.64 -7.96
C PRO A 279 -9.97 0.27 -7.45
N THR A 280 -8.83 0.23 -6.76
CA THR A 280 -8.26 -1.03 -6.28
C THR A 280 -8.08 -1.00 -4.78
N TYR A 281 -8.81 -1.85 -4.09
CA TYR A 281 -8.69 -2.11 -2.66
C TYR A 281 -7.75 -3.29 -2.45
N ALA A 282 -6.87 -3.18 -1.45
CA ALA A 282 -6.00 -4.26 -1.05
C ALA A 282 -6.07 -4.40 0.48
N ILE A 283 -6.24 -5.64 0.92
CA ILE A 283 -6.16 -6.04 2.31
C ILE A 283 -4.98 -6.99 2.46
N VAL A 284 -4.09 -6.71 3.41
CA VAL A 284 -2.98 -7.59 3.77
C VAL A 284 -3.10 -7.95 5.24
N GLY A 285 -3.11 -9.25 5.51
CA GLY A 285 -3.09 -9.83 6.85
C GLY A 285 -1.71 -10.36 7.21
N PHE A 286 -1.26 -10.05 8.41
CA PHE A 286 -0.08 -10.65 9.04
C PHE A 286 -0.51 -11.51 10.21
N LYS A 287 -0.18 -12.80 10.20
CA LYS A 287 -0.67 -13.75 11.20
C LYS A 287 -0.30 -13.29 12.61
N LYS A 288 -1.30 -13.26 13.51
CA LYS A 288 -1.07 -13.00 14.94
C LYS A 288 -0.20 -14.15 15.49
N ILE A 289 0.85 -13.80 16.23
CA ILE A 289 1.72 -14.75 16.95
C ILE A 289 1.26 -14.79 18.40
#